data_AF-A0A2D4M5X0-F1
#
_entry.id   AF-A0A2D4M5X0-F1
#
_cell.length_a   1.000
_cell.length_b   1.000
_cell.length_c   1.000
_cell.angle_alpha   90.00
_cell.angle_beta   90.00
_cell.angle_gamma   90.00
#
_symmetry.space_group_name_H-M   'P 1'
#
loop_
_entity.id
_entity.type
_entity.pdbx_description
1 polymer ?
#
loop_
_entity_poly.entity_id
_entity_poly.type
_entity_poly.pdbx_seq_one_letter_code
_entity_poly.pdbx_strand_id
1 'polypeptide(L)'
;MLDYFYRDRGMKFIVGKDWRDLFDVVIVQAEKPNFFNDKRRPFRKVTERGVLLWDKIHELQKGQIYKQGNLYEFLKLTGWRGSKVLYFGDHIYSDLADLTLKHGWRTGAIIPELRREIKIMNTEQYIQTMTWLQTLTGLLEHMQIHKNPDCQMILNEWKKERKEMREMTRNFFNSQFGSLFRTDQNPTYFLRRLSRFADIYMASLSCLLNYGHDYTFYPRRTPLQHELPMWSDQLCTGTFRIPFLQEMIQIK
;
A
#
# COMPACT_ATOMS: atom_id res chain seq x y z
N MET A 1 13.76 26.36 -12.96
CA MET A 1 13.00 27.53 -12.50
C MET A 1 11.51 27.19 -12.36
N LEU A 2 10.85 26.62 -13.37
CA LEU A 2 9.41 26.27 -13.35
C LEU A 2 8.98 25.30 -12.24
N ASP A 3 9.80 24.29 -11.91
CA ASP A 3 9.38 23.23 -10.98
C ASP A 3 9.22 23.70 -9.52
N TYR A 4 10.10 24.59 -9.05
CA TYR A 4 9.98 25.12 -7.69
C TYR A 4 8.70 25.93 -7.52
N PHE A 5 8.37 26.82 -8.46
CA PHE A 5 7.14 27.61 -8.40
C PHE A 5 5.88 26.75 -8.48
N TYR A 6 5.93 25.65 -9.23
CA TYR A 6 4.83 24.68 -9.27
C TYR A 6 4.60 24.04 -7.89
N ARG A 7 5.67 23.56 -7.24
CA ARG A 7 5.60 22.99 -5.88
C ARG A 7 5.15 24.01 -4.85
N ASP A 8 5.70 25.22 -4.86
CA ASP A 8 5.36 26.28 -3.92
C ASP A 8 3.88 26.70 -4.04
N ARG A 9 3.36 26.86 -5.27
CA ARG A 9 1.93 27.13 -5.49
C ARG A 9 1.04 25.98 -4.99
N GLY A 10 1.41 24.73 -5.31
CA GLY A 10 0.67 23.56 -4.87
C GLY A 10 0.61 23.46 -3.34
N MET A 11 1.75 23.61 -2.66
CA MET A 11 1.81 23.56 -1.19
C MET A 11 1.05 24.72 -0.55
N LYS A 12 1.13 25.93 -1.11
CA LYS A 12 0.35 27.09 -0.65
C LYS A 12 -1.15 26.87 -0.77
N PHE A 13 -1.60 26.20 -1.82
CA PHE A 13 -3.01 25.85 -2.01
C PHE A 13 -3.47 24.78 -1.02
N ILE A 14 -2.65 23.75 -0.76
CA ILE A 14 -3.03 22.62 0.09
C ILE A 14 -2.97 22.97 1.58
N VAL A 15 -1.92 23.66 2.02
CA VAL A 15 -1.61 23.83 3.46
C VAL A 15 -1.52 25.29 3.90
N GLY A 16 -1.41 26.23 2.96
CA GLY A 16 -1.34 27.66 3.25
C GLY A 16 0.05 28.28 3.05
N LYS A 17 0.15 29.59 3.29
CA LYS A 17 1.34 30.40 2.95
C LYS A 17 2.61 29.94 3.68
N ASP A 18 2.45 29.46 4.90
CA ASP A 18 3.54 29.12 5.83
C ASP A 18 3.86 27.61 5.83
N TRP A 19 3.54 26.91 4.73
CA TRP A 19 3.74 25.45 4.61
C TRP A 19 5.17 25.01 4.90
N ARG A 20 6.16 25.89 4.71
CA ARG A 20 7.58 25.60 4.95
C ARG A 20 7.88 25.33 6.42
N ASP A 21 7.10 25.88 7.35
CA ASP A 21 7.32 25.72 8.78
C ASP A 21 7.03 24.28 9.27
N LEU A 22 6.26 23.54 8.47
CA LEU A 22 5.93 22.14 8.70
C LEU A 22 7.08 21.18 8.37
N PHE A 23 8.13 21.66 7.68
CA PHE A 23 9.23 20.84 7.22
C PHE A 23 10.57 21.37 7.73
N ASP A 24 11.37 20.50 8.36
CA ASP A 24 12.72 20.86 8.77
C ASP A 24 13.68 20.97 7.57
N VAL A 25 13.43 20.17 6.53
CA VAL A 25 14.20 20.19 5.28
C VAL A 25 13.27 20.06 4.07
N VAL A 26 13.41 20.95 3.10
CA VAL A 26 12.70 20.89 1.81
C VAL A 26 13.69 20.64 0.69
N ILE A 27 13.54 19.51 -0.02
CA ILE A 27 14.35 19.16 -1.19
C ILE A 27 13.44 19.09 -2.41
N VAL A 28 13.70 19.93 -3.42
CA VAL A 28 13.02 19.95 -4.71
C VAL A 28 13.92 19.38 -5.80
N GLN A 29 13.34 18.81 -6.87
CA GLN A 29 14.12 18.21 -7.96
C GLN A 29 15.22 17.26 -7.47
N ALA A 30 14.88 16.35 -6.55
CA ALA A 30 15.79 15.30 -6.10
C ALA A 30 16.22 14.36 -7.25
N GLU A 31 15.44 14.31 -8.35
CA GLU A 31 15.66 13.42 -9.50
C GLU A 31 15.71 11.93 -9.08
N LYS A 32 14.67 11.48 -8.37
CA LYS A 32 14.48 10.06 -8.07
C LYS A 32 14.42 9.25 -9.38
N PRO A 33 15.02 8.05 -9.45
CA PRO A 33 15.68 7.31 -8.37
C PRO A 33 17.18 7.67 -8.18
N ASN A 34 17.74 8.60 -8.97
CA ASN A 34 19.17 8.95 -8.87
C ASN A 34 19.53 9.52 -7.50
N PHE A 35 18.62 10.23 -6.84
CA PHE A 35 18.81 10.67 -5.46
C PHE A 35 19.26 9.54 -4.51
N PHE A 36 18.72 8.34 -4.69
CA PHE A 36 18.98 7.19 -3.81
C PHE A 36 20.21 6.39 -4.21
N ASN A 37 20.61 6.44 -5.48
CA ASN A 37 21.61 5.55 -6.07
C ASN A 37 22.91 6.25 -6.49
N ASP A 38 22.85 7.55 -6.81
CA ASP A 38 24.00 8.34 -7.27
C ASP A 38 24.52 9.22 -6.13
N LYS A 39 25.85 9.32 -6.00
CA LYS A 39 26.55 10.15 -5.01
C LYS A 39 27.14 11.43 -5.61
N ARG A 40 27.07 11.62 -6.93
CA ARG A 40 27.81 12.66 -7.65
C ARG A 40 27.19 14.04 -7.52
N ARG A 41 25.88 14.13 -7.29
CA ARG A 41 25.14 15.40 -7.29
C ARG A 41 25.08 15.97 -5.86
N PRO A 42 25.72 17.13 -5.59
CA PRO A 42 25.65 17.75 -4.27
C PRO A 42 24.33 18.50 -4.09
N PHE A 43 23.97 18.80 -2.85
CA PHE A 43 22.89 19.75 -2.56
C PHE A 43 23.24 21.16 -3.05
N ARG A 44 22.23 21.87 -3.56
CA ARG A 44 22.32 23.29 -3.96
C ARG A 44 21.21 24.09 -3.30
N LYS A 45 21.54 25.23 -2.70
CA LYS A 45 20.52 26.11 -2.10
C LYS A 45 19.79 26.89 -3.21
N VAL A 46 18.48 27.05 -3.05
CA VAL A 46 17.62 27.79 -3.98
C VAL A 46 17.15 29.06 -3.29
N THR A 47 17.34 30.21 -3.94
CA THR A 47 16.76 31.47 -3.48
C THR A 47 15.26 31.51 -3.72
N GLU A 48 14.54 32.41 -3.06
CA GLU A 48 13.10 32.56 -3.27
C GLU A 48 12.71 32.87 -4.72
N ARG A 49 13.64 33.46 -5.48
CA ARG A 49 13.50 33.75 -6.91
C ARG A 49 13.78 32.53 -7.80
N GLY A 50 14.06 31.37 -7.21
CA GLY A 50 14.36 30.12 -7.92
C GLY A 50 15.77 30.05 -8.52
N VAL A 51 16.69 30.93 -8.08
CA VAL A 51 18.09 30.95 -8.53
C VAL A 51 18.92 30.00 -7.68
N LEU A 52 19.80 29.22 -8.32
CA LEU A 52 20.69 28.29 -7.63
C LEU A 52 21.92 29.03 -7.09
N LEU A 53 22.20 28.80 -5.81
CA LEU A 53 23.45 29.18 -5.17
C LEU A 53 24.44 28.01 -5.29
N TRP A 54 25.66 28.32 -5.70
CA TRP A 54 26.71 27.35 -5.98
C TRP A 54 27.61 27.05 -4.79
N ASP A 55 27.32 27.66 -3.64
CA ASP A 55 28.01 27.39 -2.39
C ASP A 55 27.83 25.94 -1.97
N LYS A 56 28.87 25.40 -1.33
CA LYS A 56 28.83 24.06 -0.76
C LYS A 56 27.91 24.07 0.46
N ILE A 57 27.03 23.08 0.54
CA ILE A 57 26.11 22.94 1.67
C ILE A 57 26.80 22.14 2.76
N HIS A 58 27.00 22.76 3.92
CA HIS A 58 27.59 22.15 5.11
C HIS A 58 26.53 21.71 6.14
N GLU A 59 25.34 22.29 6.07
CA GLU A 59 24.20 21.99 6.94
C GLU A 59 22.87 22.28 6.23
N LEU A 60 21.82 21.54 6.63
CA LEU A 60 20.46 21.73 6.14
C LEU A 60 19.69 22.55 7.18
N GLN A 61 19.26 23.75 6.78
CA GLN A 61 18.60 24.72 7.65
C GLN A 61 17.10 24.78 7.37
N LYS A 62 16.30 24.87 8.44
CA LYS A 62 14.84 25.05 8.34
C LYS A 62 14.48 26.33 7.59
N GLY A 63 13.40 26.28 6.82
CA GLY A 63 12.93 27.38 5.97
C GLY A 63 13.71 27.57 4.66
N GLN A 64 14.84 26.88 4.48
CA GLN A 64 15.61 26.90 3.23
C GLN A 64 15.16 25.79 2.27
N ILE A 65 15.29 26.07 0.97
CA ILE A 65 14.97 25.10 -0.09
C ILE A 65 16.26 24.63 -0.73
N TYR A 66 16.38 23.32 -0.87
CA TYR A 66 17.51 22.66 -1.50
C TYR A 66 17.07 21.99 -2.79
N LYS A 67 17.97 21.92 -3.76
CA LYS A 67 17.79 21.22 -5.03
C LYS A 67 18.82 20.10 -5.16
N GLN A 68 18.45 19.05 -5.90
CA GLN A 68 19.32 17.91 -6.19
C GLN A 68 19.76 17.21 -4.89
N GLY A 69 21.06 17.06 -4.69
CA GLY A 69 21.62 16.25 -3.62
C GLY A 69 21.52 14.75 -3.87
N ASN A 70 21.91 14.03 -2.84
CA ASN A 70 21.86 12.58 -2.81
C ASN A 70 21.64 12.10 -1.38
N LEU A 71 21.11 10.89 -1.25
CA LEU A 71 20.80 10.28 0.03
C LEU A 71 22.03 10.15 0.91
N TYR A 72 23.21 9.83 0.35
CA TYR A 72 24.43 9.67 1.16
C TYR A 72 24.84 10.98 1.86
N GLU A 73 24.83 12.09 1.14
CA GLU A 73 25.07 13.42 1.70
C GLU A 73 23.96 13.80 2.68
N PHE A 74 22.70 13.50 2.38
CA PHE A 74 21.56 13.75 3.26
C PHE A 74 21.73 13.08 4.63
N LEU A 75 22.03 11.78 4.63
CA LEU A 75 22.28 10.99 5.85
C LEU A 75 23.48 11.52 6.64
N LYS A 76 24.50 12.07 5.96
CA LYS A 76 25.67 12.67 6.60
C LYS A 76 25.33 14.00 7.25
N LEU A 77 24.54 14.84 6.58
CA LEU A 77 24.14 16.16 7.06
C LEU A 77 23.11 16.10 8.19
N THR A 78 22.16 15.15 8.14
CA THR A 78 21.09 15.04 9.15
C THR A 78 21.42 14.08 10.29
N GLY A 79 22.30 13.11 10.05
CA GLY A 79 22.56 12.01 11.00
C GLY A 79 21.41 11.01 11.13
N TRP A 80 20.31 11.16 10.38
CA TRP A 80 19.18 10.22 10.39
C TRP A 80 19.58 8.94 9.69
N ARG A 81 19.54 7.77 10.35
CA ARG A 81 20.04 6.50 9.79
C ARG A 81 19.17 5.31 10.16
N GLY A 82 19.18 4.30 9.27
CA GLY A 82 18.58 2.98 9.48
C GLY A 82 17.07 3.03 9.70
N SER A 83 16.60 2.21 10.64
CA SER A 83 15.17 2.02 10.97
C SER A 83 14.52 3.21 11.65
N LYS A 84 15.27 4.28 11.96
CA LYS A 84 14.75 5.53 12.53
C LYS A 84 14.07 6.43 11.50
N VAL A 85 14.14 6.07 10.21
CA VAL A 85 13.52 6.83 9.13
C VAL A 85 12.38 6.03 8.52
N LEU A 86 11.21 6.65 8.43
CA LEU A 86 10.06 6.15 7.69
C LEU A 86 9.81 7.07 6.48
N TYR A 87 9.99 6.53 5.27
CA TYR A 87 9.80 7.27 4.03
C TYR A 87 8.48 6.89 3.37
N PHE A 88 7.70 7.88 2.96
CA PHE A 88 6.44 7.67 2.24
C PHE A 88 6.58 8.00 0.74
N GLY A 89 6.03 7.14 -0.11
CA GLY A 89 5.98 7.33 -1.56
C GLY A 89 4.75 6.70 -2.18
N ASP A 90 4.35 7.20 -3.34
CA ASP A 90 3.25 6.69 -4.16
C ASP A 90 3.73 5.72 -5.24
N HIS A 91 4.98 5.85 -5.69
CA HIS A 91 5.54 4.99 -6.73
C HIS A 91 6.51 3.93 -6.19
N ILE A 92 6.04 2.68 -6.09
CA ILE A 92 6.80 1.55 -5.51
C ILE A 92 8.23 1.43 -6.10
N TYR A 93 8.39 1.59 -7.41
CA TYR A 93 9.67 1.37 -8.08
C TYR A 93 10.67 2.51 -7.92
N SER A 94 10.26 3.75 -8.20
CA SER A 94 11.18 4.89 -8.13
C SER A 94 11.49 5.30 -6.70
N ASP A 95 10.58 5.02 -5.77
CA ASP A 95 10.62 5.58 -4.42
C ASP A 95 11.00 4.57 -3.35
N LEU A 96 10.47 3.34 -3.39
CA LEU A 96 10.51 2.46 -2.22
C LEU A 96 11.52 1.32 -2.34
N ALA A 97 11.71 0.78 -3.55
CA ALA A 97 12.51 -0.44 -3.77
C ALA A 97 13.97 -0.28 -3.32
N ASP A 98 14.65 0.80 -3.73
CA ASP A 98 16.06 1.03 -3.38
C ASP A 98 16.25 1.40 -1.90
N LEU A 99 15.30 2.14 -1.30
CA LEU A 99 15.35 2.50 0.11
C LEU A 99 15.29 1.26 1.01
N THR A 100 14.36 0.36 0.70
CA THR A 100 14.17 -0.88 1.46
C THR A 100 15.37 -1.81 1.30
N LEU A 101 15.84 -2.01 0.05
CA LEU A 101 16.88 -3.01 -0.24
C LEU A 101 18.30 -2.57 0.13
N LYS A 102 18.63 -1.29 0.00
CA LYS A 102 20.03 -0.81 0.10
C LYS A 102 20.30 0.01 1.37
N HIS A 103 19.29 0.68 1.91
CA HIS A 103 19.48 1.69 2.96
C HIS A 103 18.82 1.34 4.29
N GLY A 104 18.01 0.28 4.34
CA GLY A 104 17.37 -0.21 5.57
C GLY A 104 16.39 0.76 6.20
N TRP A 105 15.86 1.69 5.41
CA TRP A 105 14.80 2.60 5.84
C TRP A 105 13.48 1.86 5.92
N ARG A 106 12.60 2.27 6.85
CA ARG A 106 11.21 1.83 6.82
C ARG A 106 10.47 2.57 5.73
N THR A 107 9.51 1.92 5.09
CA THR A 107 8.81 2.47 3.92
C THR A 107 7.30 2.36 4.04
N GLY A 108 6.61 3.44 3.67
CA GLY A 108 5.16 3.51 3.58
C GLY A 108 4.70 3.80 2.16
N ALA A 109 3.76 3.02 1.64
CA ALA A 109 3.18 3.26 0.32
C ALA A 109 1.83 3.99 0.42
N ILE A 110 1.64 5.03 -0.40
CA ILE A 110 0.36 5.72 -0.55
C ILE A 110 -0.30 5.25 -1.85
N ILE A 111 -1.45 4.58 -1.74
CA ILE A 111 -2.16 3.96 -2.88
C ILE A 111 -3.60 4.47 -2.90
N PRO A 112 -3.89 5.60 -3.56
CA PRO A 112 -5.24 6.19 -3.58
C PRO A 112 -6.33 5.22 -4.06
N GLU A 113 -5.99 4.33 -5.00
CA GLU A 113 -6.89 3.31 -5.56
C GLU A 113 -7.43 2.35 -4.50
N LEU A 114 -6.69 2.14 -3.41
CA LEU A 114 -7.09 1.28 -2.30
C LEU A 114 -8.46 1.68 -1.73
N ARG A 115 -8.76 2.99 -1.66
CA ARG A 115 -10.05 3.46 -1.14
C ARG A 115 -11.23 2.92 -1.94
N ARG A 116 -11.11 2.89 -3.27
CA ARG A 116 -12.16 2.38 -4.16
C ARG A 116 -12.36 0.88 -3.97
N GLU A 117 -11.27 0.12 -3.88
CA GLU A 117 -11.36 -1.33 -3.67
C GLU A 117 -11.96 -1.69 -2.33
N ILE A 118 -11.54 -1.04 -1.23
CA ILE A 118 -12.15 -1.25 0.09
C ILE A 118 -13.65 -0.96 0.06
N LYS A 119 -14.07 0.13 -0.62
CA LYS A 119 -15.48 0.47 -0.75
C LYS A 119 -16.27 -0.63 -1.47
N ILE A 120 -15.74 -1.18 -2.56
CA ILE A 120 -16.36 -2.28 -3.31
C ILE A 120 -16.42 -3.55 -2.47
N MET A 121 -15.31 -3.91 -1.81
CA MET A 121 -15.21 -5.13 -1.01
C MET A 121 -16.12 -5.13 0.22
N ASN A 122 -16.47 -3.96 0.73
CA ASN A 122 -17.39 -3.80 1.86
C ASN A 122 -18.87 -3.73 1.43
N THR A 123 -19.19 -3.88 0.14
CA THR A 123 -20.59 -3.97 -0.30
C THR A 123 -21.17 -5.35 0.02
N GLU A 124 -22.45 -5.38 0.41
CA GLU A 124 -23.15 -6.62 0.74
C GLU A 124 -23.14 -7.61 -0.45
N GLN A 125 -23.36 -7.11 -1.67
CA GLN A 125 -23.33 -7.92 -2.88
C GLN A 125 -21.98 -8.61 -3.09
N TYR A 126 -20.87 -7.89 -2.90
CA TYR A 126 -19.53 -8.48 -3.01
C TYR A 126 -19.29 -9.55 -1.94
N ILE A 127 -19.66 -9.25 -0.69
CA ILE A 127 -19.52 -10.18 0.44
C ILE A 127 -20.32 -11.46 0.21
N GLN A 128 -21.59 -11.33 -0.19
CA GLN A 128 -22.47 -12.47 -0.51
C GLN A 128 -21.91 -13.30 -1.67
N THR A 129 -21.49 -12.65 -2.76
CA THR A 129 -20.91 -13.33 -3.94
C THR A 129 -19.64 -14.10 -3.57
N MET A 130 -18.74 -13.50 -2.79
CA MET A 130 -17.50 -14.13 -2.38
C MET A 130 -17.75 -15.30 -1.41
N THR A 131 -18.68 -15.12 -0.46
CA THR A 131 -19.07 -16.18 0.48
C THR A 131 -19.66 -17.37 -0.27
N TRP A 132 -20.57 -17.11 -1.21
CA TRP A 132 -21.16 -18.17 -2.03
C TRP A 132 -20.11 -18.88 -2.90
N LEU A 133 -19.20 -18.14 -3.52
CA LEU A 133 -18.10 -18.70 -4.29
C LEU A 133 -17.20 -19.62 -3.45
N GLN A 134 -16.94 -19.26 -2.20
CA GLN A 134 -16.18 -20.09 -1.26
C GLN A 134 -16.96 -21.35 -0.87
N THR A 135 -18.24 -21.22 -0.52
CA THR A 135 -19.12 -22.35 -0.20
C THR A 135 -19.20 -23.35 -1.36
N LEU A 136 -19.45 -22.87 -2.59
CA LEU A 136 -19.46 -23.70 -3.79
C LEU A 136 -18.12 -24.41 -4.02
N THR A 137 -17.00 -23.72 -3.80
CA THR A 137 -15.67 -24.33 -3.94
C THR A 137 -15.47 -25.45 -2.91
N GLY A 138 -15.84 -25.23 -1.66
CA GLY A 138 -15.79 -26.25 -0.62
C GLY A 138 -16.70 -27.44 -0.93
N LEU A 139 -17.95 -27.22 -1.34
CA LEU A 139 -18.88 -28.29 -1.72
C LEU A 139 -18.33 -29.13 -2.89
N LEU A 140 -17.78 -28.48 -3.92
CA LEU A 140 -17.15 -29.18 -5.04
C LEU A 140 -15.94 -30.01 -4.60
N GLU A 141 -15.11 -29.48 -3.71
CA GLU A 141 -13.92 -30.18 -3.19
C GLU A 141 -14.28 -31.45 -2.41
N HIS A 142 -15.37 -31.44 -1.65
CA HIS A 142 -15.85 -32.60 -0.89
C HIS A 142 -16.60 -33.60 -1.79
N MET A 143 -17.47 -33.11 -2.67
CA MET A 143 -18.42 -33.96 -3.40
C MET A 143 -17.83 -34.60 -4.67
N GLN A 144 -16.69 -34.11 -5.18
CA GLN A 144 -16.03 -34.65 -6.38
C GLN A 144 -15.60 -36.12 -6.27
N ILE A 145 -15.59 -36.69 -5.06
CA ILE A 145 -15.25 -38.10 -4.81
C ILE A 145 -16.36 -39.03 -5.34
N HIS A 146 -17.61 -38.56 -5.34
CA HIS A 146 -18.77 -39.34 -5.78
C HIS A 146 -18.89 -39.36 -7.31
N LYS A 147 -18.87 -40.56 -7.91
CA LYS A 147 -18.87 -40.75 -9.37
C LYS A 147 -20.22 -41.16 -9.97
N ASN A 148 -21.26 -41.24 -9.16
CA ASN A 148 -22.60 -41.62 -9.63
C ASN A 148 -23.09 -40.62 -10.69
N PRO A 149 -23.86 -41.08 -11.70
CA PRO A 149 -24.31 -40.21 -12.79
C PRO A 149 -25.10 -39.00 -12.29
N ASP A 150 -25.99 -39.19 -11.31
CA ASP A 150 -26.77 -38.10 -10.69
C ASP A 150 -25.86 -37.08 -9.97
N CYS A 151 -24.86 -37.57 -9.24
CA CYS A 151 -23.87 -36.71 -8.58
C CYS A 151 -23.05 -35.92 -9.61
N GLN A 152 -22.68 -36.52 -10.74
CA GLN A 152 -21.94 -35.82 -11.78
C GLN A 152 -22.77 -34.71 -12.44
N MET A 153 -24.08 -34.90 -12.60
CA MET A 153 -24.97 -33.85 -13.09
C MET A 153 -24.94 -32.63 -12.16
N ILE A 154 -25.15 -32.84 -10.86
CA ILE A 154 -25.12 -31.77 -9.84
C ILE A 154 -23.74 -31.08 -9.81
N LEU A 155 -22.65 -31.85 -9.84
CA LEU A 155 -21.30 -31.28 -9.85
C LEU A 155 -21.05 -30.40 -11.07
N ASN A 156 -21.61 -30.74 -12.23
CA ASN A 156 -21.49 -29.93 -13.44
C ASN A 156 -22.30 -28.64 -13.34
N GLU A 157 -23.48 -28.68 -12.73
CA GLU A 157 -24.28 -27.48 -12.43
C GLU A 157 -23.53 -26.54 -11.49
N TRP A 158 -22.99 -27.05 -10.37
CA TRP A 158 -22.19 -26.24 -9.44
C TRP A 158 -20.91 -25.69 -10.07
N LYS A 159 -20.27 -26.43 -10.99
CA LYS A 159 -19.12 -25.91 -11.76
C LYS A 159 -19.52 -24.74 -12.65
N LYS A 160 -20.71 -24.81 -13.28
CA LYS A 160 -21.25 -23.73 -14.12
C LYS A 160 -21.57 -22.51 -13.24
N GLU A 161 -22.29 -22.71 -12.15
CA GLU A 161 -22.63 -21.64 -11.21
C GLU A 161 -21.38 -20.98 -10.61
N ARG A 162 -20.37 -21.78 -10.22
CA ARG A 162 -19.07 -21.28 -9.78
C ARG A 162 -18.39 -20.41 -10.83
N LYS A 163 -18.51 -20.77 -12.12
CA LYS A 163 -17.95 -19.97 -13.22
C LYS A 163 -18.67 -18.62 -13.32
N GLU A 164 -19.99 -18.61 -13.25
CA GLU A 164 -20.80 -17.39 -13.26
C GLU A 164 -20.46 -16.47 -12.07
N MET A 165 -20.30 -17.03 -10.87
CA MET A 165 -19.88 -16.27 -9.68
C MET A 165 -18.49 -15.66 -9.83
N ARG A 166 -17.54 -16.37 -10.49
CA ARG A 166 -16.20 -15.81 -10.77
C ARG A 166 -16.26 -14.65 -11.75
N GLU A 167 -17.11 -14.74 -12.78
CA GLU A 167 -17.32 -13.65 -13.75
C GLU A 167 -17.97 -12.44 -13.07
N MET A 168 -18.98 -12.66 -12.23
CA MET A 168 -19.60 -11.61 -11.41
C MET A 168 -18.59 -10.93 -10.49
N THR A 169 -17.72 -11.71 -9.83
CA THR A 169 -16.67 -11.18 -8.95
C THR A 169 -15.73 -10.21 -9.69
N ARG A 170 -15.41 -10.50 -10.96
CA ARG A 170 -14.57 -9.65 -11.81
C ARG A 170 -15.26 -8.32 -12.14
N ASN A 171 -16.57 -8.36 -12.37
CA ASN A 171 -17.37 -7.20 -12.79
C ASN A 171 -17.53 -6.13 -11.70
N PHE A 172 -17.25 -6.45 -10.43
CA PHE A 172 -17.23 -5.45 -9.36
C PHE A 172 -16.06 -4.45 -9.49
N PHE A 173 -14.98 -4.85 -10.17
CA PHE A 173 -13.79 -4.02 -10.34
C PHE A 173 -13.74 -3.39 -11.74
N ASN A 174 -12.60 -2.84 -12.14
CA ASN A 174 -12.45 -2.27 -13.47
C ASN A 174 -12.69 -3.33 -14.55
N SER A 175 -13.50 -3.02 -15.57
CA SER A 175 -13.88 -3.98 -16.62
C SER A 175 -12.71 -4.42 -17.51
N GLN A 176 -11.67 -3.60 -17.65
CA GLN A 176 -10.53 -3.87 -18.52
C GLN A 176 -9.41 -4.62 -17.81
N PHE A 177 -9.11 -4.26 -16.56
CA PHE A 177 -7.95 -4.79 -15.84
C PHE A 177 -8.25 -5.38 -14.45
N GLY A 178 -9.50 -5.32 -13.98
CA GLY A 178 -9.92 -5.88 -12.70
C GLY A 178 -9.40 -5.13 -11.48
N SER A 179 -9.15 -5.87 -10.39
CA SER A 179 -8.55 -5.35 -9.15
C SER A 179 -7.05 -5.12 -9.34
N LEU A 180 -6.53 -4.05 -8.75
CA LEU A 180 -5.12 -3.75 -8.69
C LEU A 180 -4.35 -4.76 -7.83
N PHE A 181 -5.00 -5.35 -6.82
CA PHE A 181 -4.36 -6.21 -5.83
C PHE A 181 -4.53 -7.71 -6.10
N ARG A 182 -5.59 -8.12 -6.80
CA ARG A 182 -5.90 -9.55 -6.97
C ARG A 182 -6.43 -9.90 -8.37
N THR A 183 -5.96 -11.03 -8.89
CA THR A 183 -6.51 -11.68 -10.09
C THR A 183 -7.01 -13.07 -9.68
N ASP A 184 -8.33 -13.24 -9.67
CA ASP A 184 -9.01 -14.42 -9.11
C ASP A 184 -8.54 -14.72 -7.67
N GLN A 185 -7.79 -15.81 -7.48
CA GLN A 185 -7.25 -16.21 -6.18
C GLN A 185 -5.83 -15.69 -5.91
N ASN A 186 -5.14 -15.20 -6.94
CA ASN A 186 -3.73 -14.88 -6.85
C ASN A 186 -3.48 -13.38 -6.62
N PRO A 187 -2.52 -13.01 -5.76
CA PRO A 187 -2.09 -11.63 -5.64
C PRO A 187 -1.43 -11.18 -6.95
N THR A 188 -1.78 -9.97 -7.40
CA THR A 188 -1.19 -9.37 -8.61
C THR A 188 0.30 -9.13 -8.42
N TYR A 189 1.02 -8.94 -9.53
CA TYR A 189 2.42 -8.51 -9.48
C TYR A 189 2.60 -7.20 -8.69
N PHE A 190 1.64 -6.27 -8.81
CA PHE A 190 1.64 -5.04 -8.03
C PHE A 190 1.61 -5.32 -6.52
N LEU A 191 0.65 -6.12 -6.02
CA LEU A 191 0.56 -6.46 -4.59
C LEU A 191 1.80 -7.21 -4.09
N ARG A 192 2.33 -8.15 -4.89
CA ARG A 192 3.55 -8.89 -4.53
C ARG A 192 4.75 -7.96 -4.35
N ARG A 193 4.89 -6.95 -5.22
CA ARG A 193 5.96 -5.95 -5.13
C ARG A 193 5.75 -4.99 -3.98
N LEU A 194 4.52 -4.53 -3.79
CA LEU A 194 4.13 -3.69 -2.67
C LEU A 194 4.49 -4.36 -1.34
N SER A 195 4.09 -5.62 -1.16
CA SER A 195 4.35 -6.40 0.06
C SER A 195 5.84 -6.62 0.34
N ARG A 196 6.69 -6.51 -0.69
CA ARG A 196 8.14 -6.65 -0.57
C ARG A 196 8.85 -5.34 -0.21
N PHE A 197 8.28 -4.20 -0.61
CA PHE A 197 8.97 -2.91 -0.60
C PHE A 197 8.30 -1.85 0.27
N ALA A 198 7.15 -2.14 0.85
CA ALA A 198 6.45 -1.27 1.79
C ALA A 198 6.16 -2.04 3.07
N ASP A 199 6.62 -1.50 4.20
CA ASP A 199 6.28 -2.03 5.52
C ASP A 199 4.81 -1.81 5.86
N ILE A 200 4.29 -0.65 5.45
CA ILE A 200 2.89 -0.26 5.60
C ILE A 200 2.38 0.33 4.29
N TYR A 201 1.09 0.19 4.02
CA TYR A 201 0.46 0.88 2.89
C TYR A 201 -0.92 1.38 3.29
N MET A 202 -1.33 2.50 2.71
CA MET A 202 -2.58 3.19 3.05
C MET A 202 -3.11 3.98 1.87
N ALA A 203 -4.40 4.35 1.90
CA ALA A 203 -5.00 5.14 0.84
C ALA A 203 -4.60 6.62 0.89
N SER A 204 -4.21 7.13 2.06
CA SER A 204 -3.80 8.52 2.28
C SER A 204 -3.00 8.64 3.57
N LEU A 205 -2.08 9.61 3.64
CA LEU A 205 -1.31 9.92 4.85
C LEU A 205 -2.19 10.27 6.05
N SER A 206 -3.39 10.83 5.82
CA SER A 206 -4.33 11.15 6.90
C SER A 206 -4.80 9.92 7.68
N CYS A 207 -4.65 8.71 7.14
CA CYS A 207 -4.94 7.47 7.86
C CYS A 207 -4.10 7.32 9.13
N LEU A 208 -2.91 7.93 9.20
CA LEU A 208 -2.03 7.88 10.38
C LEU A 208 -2.56 8.71 11.55
N LEU A 209 -3.44 9.69 11.31
CA LEU A 209 -4.05 10.50 12.37
C LEU A 209 -4.99 9.69 13.27
N ASN A 210 -5.37 8.49 12.84
CA ASN A 210 -6.19 7.58 13.65
C ASN A 210 -5.37 6.79 14.69
N TYR A 211 -4.06 6.99 14.77
CA TYR A 211 -3.16 6.26 15.64
C TYR A 211 -2.37 7.23 16.54
N GLY A 212 -2.06 6.77 17.76
CA GLY A 212 -1.16 7.48 18.67
C GLY A 212 0.29 7.49 18.16
N HIS A 213 1.11 8.41 18.67
CA HIS A 213 2.51 8.52 18.29
C HIS A 213 3.39 7.35 18.77
N ASP A 214 2.93 6.64 19.80
CA ASP A 214 3.54 5.44 20.40
C ASP A 214 2.96 4.13 19.83
N TYR A 215 2.10 4.22 18.82
CA TYR A 215 1.44 3.05 18.23
C TYR A 215 2.44 2.14 17.52
N THR A 216 2.42 0.85 17.87
CA THR A 216 3.26 -0.18 17.24
C THR A 216 2.44 -1.04 16.29
N PHE A 217 2.82 -1.05 15.01
CA PHE A 217 2.21 -1.91 14.01
C PHE A 217 2.84 -3.31 14.02
N TYR A 218 2.02 -4.34 14.24
CA TYR A 218 2.44 -5.74 14.20
C TYR A 218 1.96 -6.39 12.89
N PRO A 219 2.88 -6.85 12.02
CA PRO A 219 2.49 -7.55 10.79
C PRO A 219 1.90 -8.92 11.13
N ARG A 220 0.86 -9.32 10.40
CA ARG A 220 0.28 -10.66 10.53
C ARG A 220 1.10 -11.68 9.78
N ARG A 221 1.14 -12.90 10.32
CA ARG A 221 1.82 -14.03 9.69
C ARG A 221 0.98 -14.53 8.52
N THR A 222 1.55 -14.59 7.33
CA THR A 222 0.89 -15.27 6.21
C THR A 222 1.12 -16.78 6.35
N PRO A 223 0.06 -17.60 6.50
CA PRO A 223 0.23 -19.03 6.68
C PRO A 223 0.76 -19.68 5.40
N LEU A 224 1.62 -20.69 5.55
CA LEU A 224 2.06 -21.56 4.45
C LEU A 224 0.98 -22.59 4.12
N GLN A 225 1.01 -23.15 2.90
CA GLN A 225 -0.01 -24.12 2.45
C GLN A 225 -0.06 -25.41 3.27
N HIS A 226 1.05 -25.78 3.93
CA HIS A 226 1.14 -26.96 4.80
C HIS A 226 0.98 -26.60 6.29
N GLU A 227 0.78 -25.32 6.62
CA GLU A 227 0.51 -24.91 7.99
C GLU A 227 -0.98 -25.09 8.28
N LEU A 228 -1.28 -25.53 9.51
CA LEU A 228 -2.66 -25.63 9.97
C LEU A 228 -3.31 -24.23 9.92
N PRO A 229 -4.54 -24.10 9.40
CA PRO A 229 -5.26 -22.84 9.46
C PRO A 229 -5.47 -22.46 10.94
N MET A 230 -4.73 -21.48 11.44
CA MET A 230 -5.00 -20.91 12.75
C MET A 230 -6.19 -19.95 12.61
N TRP A 231 -7.34 -20.33 13.16
CA TRP A 231 -8.61 -19.60 13.03
C TRP A 231 -8.58 -18.18 13.64
N SER A 232 -7.56 -17.84 14.42
CA SER A 232 -7.47 -16.56 15.15
C SER A 232 -7.27 -15.33 14.26
N ASP A 233 -6.72 -15.46 13.05
CA ASP A 233 -6.38 -14.28 12.22
C ASP A 233 -7.55 -13.73 11.39
N GLN A 234 -8.65 -14.47 11.24
CA GLN A 234 -9.85 -14.02 10.53
C GLN A 234 -10.72 -13.06 11.35
N LEU A 235 -10.67 -13.13 12.68
CA LEU A 235 -11.51 -12.29 13.56
C LEU A 235 -11.09 -10.81 13.56
N CYS A 236 -9.82 -10.51 13.29
CA CYS A 236 -9.31 -9.14 13.34
C CYS A 236 -9.32 -8.44 11.97
N THR A 237 -9.71 -9.10 10.89
CA THR A 237 -10.02 -8.40 9.63
C THR A 237 -11.44 -7.86 9.73
N GLY A 238 -11.59 -6.58 10.10
CA GLY A 238 -12.88 -5.89 10.18
C GLY A 238 -13.69 -5.85 8.87
N THR A 239 -13.27 -6.59 7.84
CA THR A 239 -13.95 -6.83 6.55
C THR A 239 -14.89 -8.04 6.56
N PHE A 240 -14.95 -8.83 7.63
CA PHE A 240 -15.93 -9.91 7.76
C PHE A 240 -16.69 -9.78 9.09
N ARG A 241 -17.70 -8.91 9.13
CA ARG A 241 -18.82 -9.14 10.05
C ARG A 241 -19.67 -10.26 9.46
N ILE A 242 -19.30 -11.51 9.75
CA ILE A 242 -20.18 -12.65 9.47
C ILE A 242 -21.32 -12.56 10.49
N PRO A 243 -22.59 -12.38 10.07
CA PRO A 243 -23.71 -12.22 11.01
C PRO A 243 -23.96 -13.47 11.88
N PHE A 244 -23.45 -14.63 11.46
CA PHE A 244 -23.75 -15.94 12.05
C PHE A 244 -23.07 -16.21 13.40
N LEU A 245 -22.15 -15.35 13.87
CA LEU A 245 -21.37 -15.60 15.09
C LEU A 245 -21.89 -14.88 16.34
N GLN A 246 -22.92 -14.05 16.22
CA GLN A 246 -23.50 -13.37 17.39
C GLN A 246 -24.27 -14.36 18.29
N GLU A 247 -24.73 -15.50 17.75
CA GLU A 247 -25.45 -16.54 18.48
C GLU A 247 -24.54 -17.55 19.19
N MET A 248 -23.28 -17.74 18.75
CA MET A 248 -22.36 -18.70 19.39
C MET A 248 -21.64 -18.15 20.62
N ILE A 249 -21.70 -16.84 20.89
CA ILE A 249 -21.11 -16.22 22.09
C ILE A 249 -22.04 -16.37 23.31
N GLN A 250 -23.29 -16.80 23.13
CA GLN A 250 -24.27 -16.95 24.21
C GLN A 250 -24.43 -18.36 24.78
N ILE A 251 -23.62 -19.34 24.35
CA ILE A 251 -23.63 -20.66 24.99
C ILE A 251 -22.48 -20.73 25.99
N LYS A 252 -22.81 -20.37 27.23
CA LYS A 252 -22.07 -20.71 28.45
C LYS A 252 -22.93 -21.63 29.30
#